data_AF-A0LLP9-F1
#
_entry.id   AF-A0LLP9-F1
#
_cell.length_a   1.000
_cell.length_b   1.000
_cell.length_c   1.000
_cell.angle_alpha   90.00
_cell.angle_beta   90.00
_cell.angle_gamma   90.00
#
_symmetry.space_group_name_H-M   'P 1'
#
loop_
_entity.id
_entity.type
_entity.pdbx_description
1 polymer ?
#
loop_
_entity_poly.entity_id
_entity_poly.type
_entity_poly.pdbx_seq_one_letter_code
_entity_poly.pdbx_strand_id
1 'polypeptide(L)'
;MVFLLGVLLLQGCASVERLAVNRLGDALAQGASVYATDDDPDLVGQALPFGLKTIEGLLAESPRHKGLLLAAASGFTQYAYAFVQTEADFAEDADLARAIALRQRAGRLYRRALGYGLRGLEEVHPGFLQALRADPDAALAGFRKADVPQLYWTAAAWGSAIALDKTDTELGADLPLVEALMRRALKLDEGFGRGAIRDFFIVYEGGRPASAGGSIERAREHFSRSLVLSGGRRAAPLVSFAETVDVGLQDRADFERLLHQALAIDANAEPEERLANVIAQRRARWLLSRMDRLFVE
;
A
#
# COMPACT_ATOMS: atom_id res chain seq x y z
N MET A 1 16.11 60.07 -26.72
CA MET A 1 16.90 59.42 -25.65
C MET A 1 15.91 58.92 -24.61
N VAL A 2 15.91 57.62 -24.34
CA VAL A 2 15.37 56.92 -23.15
C VAL A 2 13.85 56.96 -22.92
N PHE A 3 13.19 55.81 -23.13
CA PHE A 3 12.26 55.18 -22.16
C PHE A 3 11.85 53.80 -22.69
N LEU A 4 12.67 52.78 -22.43
CA LEU A 4 12.28 51.37 -22.65
C LEU A 4 13.11 50.45 -21.76
N LEU A 5 12.84 50.45 -20.45
CA LEU A 5 13.36 49.46 -19.52
C LEU A 5 12.41 49.36 -18.33
N GLY A 6 11.69 48.24 -18.20
CA GLY A 6 10.91 47.99 -16.98
C GLY A 6 9.71 47.06 -17.08
N VAL A 7 9.79 45.91 -17.77
CA VAL A 7 8.81 44.83 -17.60
C VAL A 7 9.51 43.47 -17.75
N LEU A 8 10.15 42.96 -16.69
CA LEU A 8 10.73 41.60 -16.71
C LEU A 8 10.97 40.95 -15.32
N LEU A 9 10.26 41.34 -14.25
CA LEU A 9 10.52 40.84 -12.88
C LEU A 9 9.37 40.10 -12.17
N LEU A 10 8.28 39.70 -12.84
CA LEU A 10 7.14 39.06 -12.18
C LEU A 10 7.04 37.53 -12.31
N GLN A 11 8.01 36.84 -12.92
CA GLN A 11 8.00 35.36 -13.01
C GLN A 11 8.85 34.66 -11.92
N GLY A 12 9.39 35.41 -10.95
CA GLY A 12 10.28 34.89 -9.91
C GLY A 12 9.61 34.40 -8.62
N CYS A 13 8.39 34.84 -8.28
CA CYS A 13 7.79 34.50 -6.98
C CYS A 13 7.18 33.08 -6.96
N ALA A 14 6.50 32.67 -8.03
CA ALA A 14 5.89 31.34 -8.12
C ALA A 14 6.92 30.20 -8.17
N SER A 15 8.14 30.47 -8.66
CA SER A 15 9.22 29.48 -8.74
C SER A 15 9.94 29.28 -7.40
N VAL A 16 10.08 30.34 -6.59
CA VAL A 16 10.65 30.26 -5.24
C VAL A 16 9.69 29.57 -4.26
N GLU A 17 8.39 29.89 -4.33
CA GLU A 17 7.35 29.25 -3.52
C GLU A 17 7.23 27.75 -3.85
N ARG A 18 7.17 27.40 -5.15
CA ARG A 18 7.16 26.00 -5.58
C ARG A 18 8.43 25.24 -5.21
N LEU A 19 9.60 25.87 -5.27
CA LEU A 19 10.86 25.26 -4.84
C LEU A 19 10.89 25.01 -3.32
N ALA A 20 10.39 25.95 -2.52
CA ALA A 20 10.26 25.78 -1.07
C ALA A 20 9.26 24.66 -0.71
N VAL A 21 8.10 24.63 -1.38
CA VAL A 21 7.10 23.57 -1.27
C VAL A 21 7.68 22.21 -1.64
N ASN A 22 8.48 22.12 -2.71
CA ASN A 22 9.12 20.88 -3.11
C ASN A 22 10.11 20.38 -2.05
N ARG A 23 10.96 21.27 -1.51
CA ARG A 23 11.89 20.90 -0.43
C ARG A 23 11.18 20.47 0.86
N LEU A 24 10.08 21.14 1.22
CA LEU A 24 9.24 20.72 2.34
C LEU A 24 8.57 19.37 2.06
N GLY A 25 8.11 19.16 0.83
CA GLY A 25 7.53 17.89 0.38
C GLY A 25 8.53 16.74 0.43
N ASP A 26 9.77 16.96 0.03
CA ASP A 26 10.87 15.99 0.14
C ASP A 26 11.17 15.64 1.61
N ALA A 27 11.21 16.65 2.50
CA ALA A 27 11.44 16.45 3.93
C ALA A 27 10.28 15.71 4.61
N LEU A 28 9.02 16.01 4.26
CA LEU A 28 7.85 15.31 4.79
C LEU A 28 7.75 13.87 4.27
N ALA A 29 8.13 13.64 3.01
CA ALA A 29 8.23 12.28 2.46
C ALA A 29 9.29 11.44 3.19
N GLN A 30 10.38 12.06 3.65
CA GLN A 30 11.41 11.42 4.50
C GLN A 30 10.96 11.26 5.97
N GLY A 31 10.10 12.17 6.47
CA GLY A 31 9.53 12.14 7.82
C GLY A 31 8.59 10.96 8.12
N ALA A 32 8.21 10.18 7.09
CA ALA A 32 7.48 8.92 7.25
C ALA A 32 8.16 7.92 8.20
N SER A 33 9.48 8.05 8.39
CA SER A 33 10.26 7.27 9.37
C SER A 33 9.80 7.47 10.81
N VAL A 34 9.35 8.67 11.20
CA VAL A 34 8.91 8.95 12.58
C VAL A 34 7.68 8.11 12.95
N TYR A 35 6.70 8.02 12.04
CA TYR A 35 5.51 7.20 12.25
C TYR A 35 5.84 5.71 12.27
N ALA A 36 6.70 5.24 11.35
CA ALA A 36 7.06 3.82 11.26
C ALA A 36 7.73 3.29 12.53
N THR A 37 8.50 4.16 13.20
CA THR A 37 9.16 3.85 14.47
C THR A 37 8.29 4.06 15.70
N ASP A 38 7.04 4.48 15.57
CA ASP A 38 6.17 4.67 16.74
C ASP A 38 5.66 3.32 17.28
N ASP A 39 5.46 3.22 18.59
CA ASP A 39 4.91 2.05 19.26
C ASP A 39 3.42 2.19 19.61
N ASP A 40 2.84 3.39 19.39
CA ASP A 40 1.44 3.72 19.60
C ASP A 40 0.70 3.90 18.25
N PRO A 41 0.10 2.82 17.70
CA PRO A 41 -0.70 2.93 16.49
C PRO A 41 -1.89 3.88 16.63
N ASP A 42 -2.42 4.11 17.84
CA ASP A 42 -3.61 4.92 18.03
C ASP A 42 -3.26 6.41 17.94
N LEU A 43 -2.11 6.81 18.48
CA LEU A 43 -1.53 8.14 18.28
C LEU A 43 -1.25 8.40 16.80
N VAL A 44 -0.58 7.45 16.13
CA VAL A 44 -0.28 7.57 14.69
C VAL A 44 -1.56 7.66 13.86
N GLY A 45 -2.54 6.79 14.13
CA GLY A 45 -3.83 6.78 13.44
C GLY A 45 -4.59 8.11 13.57
N GLN A 46 -4.45 8.80 14.70
CA GLN A 46 -5.04 10.13 14.93
C GLN A 46 -4.24 11.26 14.26
N ALA A 47 -2.92 11.12 14.12
CA ALA A 47 -2.05 12.12 13.50
C ALA A 47 -2.07 12.09 11.95
N LEU A 48 -2.16 10.89 11.36
CA LEU A 48 -2.07 10.69 9.91
C LEU A 48 -3.06 11.53 9.07
N PRO A 49 -4.35 11.71 9.46
CA PRO A 49 -5.28 12.53 8.70
C PRO A 49 -4.79 13.96 8.46
N PHE A 50 -4.15 14.59 9.45
CA PHE A 50 -3.58 15.92 9.30
C PHE A 50 -2.39 15.88 8.31
N GLY A 51 -1.45 14.95 8.51
CA GLY A 51 -0.29 14.82 7.60
C GLY A 51 -0.69 14.57 6.15
N LEU A 52 -1.69 13.70 5.92
CA LEU A 52 -2.25 13.45 4.59
C LEU A 52 -2.88 14.72 4.00
N LYS A 53 -3.61 15.50 4.79
CA LYS A 53 -4.17 16.77 4.34
C LYS A 53 -3.11 17.82 4.05
N THR A 54 -2.04 17.87 4.82
CA THR A 54 -0.88 18.73 4.52
C THR A 54 -0.26 18.36 3.17
N ILE A 55 -0.04 17.06 2.90
CA ILE A 55 0.45 16.58 1.61
C ILE A 55 -0.50 16.98 0.47
N GLU A 56 -1.82 16.80 0.62
CA GLU A 56 -2.79 17.24 -0.38
C GLU A 56 -2.75 18.76 -0.62
N GLY A 57 -2.57 19.57 0.43
CA GLY A 57 -2.41 21.01 0.32
C GLY A 57 -1.16 21.41 -0.46
N LEU A 58 -0.02 20.78 -0.18
CA LEU A 58 1.22 21.01 -0.93
C LEU A 58 1.10 20.55 -2.39
N LEU A 59 0.35 19.48 -2.65
CA LEU A 59 0.05 19.02 -4.02
C LEU A 59 -0.88 19.98 -4.78
N ALA A 60 -1.67 20.82 -4.10
CA ALA A 60 -2.43 21.87 -4.77
C ALA A 60 -1.48 22.92 -5.40
N GLU A 61 -0.39 23.26 -4.69
CA GLU A 61 0.61 24.22 -5.16
C GLU A 61 1.64 23.60 -6.13
N SER A 62 2.02 22.34 -5.88
CA SER A 62 2.98 21.59 -6.68
C SER A 62 2.39 20.27 -7.20
N PRO A 63 1.46 20.31 -8.16
CA PRO A 63 0.65 19.15 -8.56
C PRO A 63 1.43 18.04 -9.27
N ARG A 64 2.66 18.34 -9.74
CA ARG A 64 3.53 17.42 -10.48
C ARG A 64 4.70 16.92 -9.64
N HIS A 65 4.71 17.20 -8.33
CA HIS A 65 5.82 16.82 -7.46
C HIS A 65 5.82 15.32 -7.17
N LYS A 66 6.76 14.59 -7.78
CA LYS A 66 6.86 13.12 -7.69
C LYS A 66 6.90 12.59 -6.25
N GLY A 67 7.70 13.21 -5.38
CA GLY A 67 7.80 12.80 -3.98
C GLY A 67 6.49 12.97 -3.20
N LEU A 68 5.74 14.03 -3.48
CA LEU A 68 4.45 14.28 -2.82
C LEU A 68 3.36 13.34 -3.36
N LEU A 69 3.38 13.04 -4.67
CA LEU A 69 2.46 12.07 -5.27
C LEU A 69 2.69 10.67 -4.71
N LEU A 70 3.95 10.26 -4.55
CA LEU A 70 4.31 9.01 -3.90
C LEU A 70 3.89 8.99 -2.42
N ALA A 71 4.14 10.06 -1.68
CA ALA A 71 3.75 10.18 -0.27
C ALA A 71 2.23 10.13 -0.10
N ALA A 72 1.46 10.77 -0.98
CA ALA A 72 0.00 10.68 -0.97
C ALA A 72 -0.50 9.28 -1.32
N ALA A 73 0.04 8.66 -2.38
CA ALA A 73 -0.36 7.31 -2.80
C ALA A 73 -0.07 6.27 -1.70
N SER A 74 1.13 6.29 -1.13
CA SER A 74 1.51 5.38 -0.06
C SER A 74 0.77 5.67 1.24
N GLY A 75 0.68 6.94 1.65
CA GLY A 75 0.07 7.34 2.91
C GLY A 75 -1.44 7.06 2.96
N PHE A 76 -2.20 7.39 1.90
CA PHE A 76 -3.63 7.08 1.86
C PHE A 76 -3.88 5.57 1.80
N THR A 77 -3.05 4.80 1.09
CA THR A 77 -3.15 3.33 1.05
C THR A 77 -2.95 2.72 2.43
N GLN A 78 -1.87 3.11 3.12
CA GLN A 78 -1.56 2.60 4.46
C GLN A 78 -2.62 3.02 5.48
N TYR A 79 -3.06 4.27 5.47
CA TYR A 79 -4.09 4.77 6.37
C TYR A 79 -5.43 4.04 6.15
N ALA A 80 -5.83 3.85 4.88
CA ALA A 80 -7.05 3.14 4.54
C ALA A 80 -7.00 1.68 5.03
N TYR A 81 -5.87 0.99 4.88
CA TYR A 81 -5.71 -0.39 5.35
C TYR A 81 -5.73 -0.47 6.88
N ALA A 82 -4.78 0.20 7.54
CA ALA A 82 -4.51 0.01 8.96
C ALA A 82 -5.60 0.59 9.87
N PHE A 83 -6.22 1.71 9.49
CA PHE A 83 -7.08 2.49 10.40
C PHE A 83 -8.53 2.65 9.92
N VAL A 84 -8.88 2.13 8.74
CA VAL A 84 -10.25 2.21 8.22
C VAL A 84 -10.81 0.84 7.84
N GLN A 85 -10.12 0.10 6.98
CA GLN A 85 -10.53 -1.25 6.59
C GLN A 85 -10.39 -2.22 7.77
N THR A 86 -9.26 -2.21 8.48
CA THR A 86 -9.06 -3.09 9.63
C THR A 86 -10.10 -2.84 10.73
N GLU A 87 -10.44 -1.58 11.00
CA GLU A 87 -11.51 -1.24 11.94
C GLU A 87 -12.89 -1.75 11.46
N ALA A 88 -13.12 -1.76 10.14
CA ALA A 88 -14.33 -2.33 9.58
C ALA A 88 -14.42 -3.84 9.84
N ASP A 89 -13.30 -4.56 9.66
CA ASP A 89 -13.22 -5.99 9.93
C ASP A 89 -13.47 -6.28 11.43
N PHE A 90 -12.87 -5.48 12.31
CA PHE A 90 -13.04 -5.63 13.76
C PHE A 90 -14.48 -5.35 14.23
N ALA A 91 -15.14 -4.37 13.61
CA ALA A 91 -16.50 -3.98 13.98
C ALA A 91 -17.59 -4.92 13.44
N GLU A 92 -17.32 -5.71 12.40
CA GLU A 92 -18.34 -6.45 11.62
C GLU A 92 -19.26 -7.32 12.47
N ASP A 93 -18.70 -8.04 13.44
CA ASP A 93 -19.47 -8.97 14.29
C ASP A 93 -20.40 -8.25 15.27
N ALA A 94 -20.05 -7.03 15.67
CA ALA A 94 -20.79 -6.24 16.64
C ALA A 94 -21.75 -5.26 15.96
N ASP A 95 -21.35 -4.70 14.81
CA ASP A 95 -22.07 -3.66 14.07
C ASP A 95 -21.75 -3.75 12.57
N LEU A 96 -22.54 -4.55 11.87
CA LEU A 96 -22.44 -4.74 10.42
C LEU A 96 -22.66 -3.42 9.65
N ALA A 97 -23.56 -2.55 10.11
CA ALA A 97 -23.85 -1.29 9.42
C ALA A 97 -22.63 -0.35 9.47
N ARG A 98 -21.97 -0.27 10.63
CA ARG A 98 -20.71 0.46 10.80
C ARG A 98 -19.60 -0.15 9.94
N ALA A 99 -19.45 -1.47 9.93
CA ALA A 99 -18.46 -2.14 9.10
C ALA A 99 -18.65 -1.84 7.60
N ILE A 100 -19.88 -1.89 7.08
CA ILE A 100 -20.19 -1.52 5.70
C ILE A 100 -19.81 -0.07 5.41
N ALA A 101 -20.17 0.87 6.28
CA ALA A 101 -19.85 2.28 6.11
C ALA A 101 -18.33 2.54 6.09
N LEU A 102 -17.57 1.84 6.96
CA LEU A 102 -16.12 1.92 7.01
C LEU A 102 -15.47 1.30 5.76
N ARG A 103 -15.95 0.16 5.26
CA ARG A 103 -15.46 -0.43 4.00
C ARG A 103 -15.68 0.51 2.81
N GLN A 104 -16.87 1.11 2.70
CA GLN A 104 -17.12 2.12 1.67
C GLN A 104 -16.17 3.32 1.79
N ARG A 105 -15.87 3.76 3.02
CA ARG A 105 -14.89 4.84 3.27
C ARG A 105 -13.48 4.42 2.85
N ALA A 106 -13.01 3.24 3.23
CA ALA A 106 -11.70 2.72 2.84
C ALA A 106 -11.59 2.60 1.31
N GLY A 107 -12.62 2.11 0.62
CA GLY A 107 -12.65 2.01 -0.83
C GLY A 107 -12.50 3.36 -1.53
N ARG A 108 -13.11 4.43 -0.99
CA ARG A 108 -12.92 5.80 -1.49
C ARG A 108 -11.49 6.30 -1.25
N LEU A 109 -10.87 5.95 -0.13
CA LEU A 109 -9.49 6.33 0.19
C LEU A 109 -8.48 5.59 -0.71
N TYR A 110 -8.68 4.30 -0.99
CA TYR A 110 -7.85 3.56 -1.95
C TYR A 110 -7.96 4.12 -3.36
N ARG A 111 -9.17 4.43 -3.84
CA ARG A 111 -9.35 5.09 -5.15
C ARG A 111 -8.68 6.47 -5.21
N ARG A 112 -8.71 7.22 -4.10
CA ARG A 112 -7.96 8.48 -3.98
C ARG A 112 -6.45 8.25 -4.04
N ALA A 113 -5.93 7.26 -3.31
CA ALA A 113 -4.52 6.87 -3.34
C ALA A 113 -4.09 6.45 -4.75
N LEU A 114 -4.91 5.66 -5.43
CA LEU A 114 -4.71 5.25 -6.83
C LEU A 114 -4.62 6.46 -7.76
N GLY A 115 -5.48 7.46 -7.58
CA GLY A 115 -5.41 8.71 -8.35
C GLY A 115 -4.06 9.42 -8.21
N TYR A 116 -3.50 9.50 -7.00
CA TYR A 116 -2.14 10.03 -6.80
C TYR A 116 -1.06 9.10 -7.37
N GLY A 117 -1.25 7.78 -7.25
CA GLY A 117 -0.37 6.76 -7.80
C GLY A 117 -0.21 6.87 -9.31
N LEU A 118 -1.32 6.91 -10.04
CA LEU A 118 -1.37 7.07 -11.49
C LEU A 118 -0.77 8.39 -11.93
N ARG A 119 -1.10 9.50 -11.26
CA ARG A 119 -0.45 10.80 -11.52
C ARG A 119 1.06 10.72 -11.37
N GLY A 120 1.56 10.03 -10.35
CA GLY A 120 3.00 9.84 -10.17
C GLY A 120 3.66 9.05 -11.30
N LEU A 121 2.98 8.02 -11.82
CA LEU A 121 3.47 7.25 -12.98
C LEU A 121 3.44 8.08 -14.28
N GLU A 122 2.42 8.92 -14.47
CA GLU A 122 2.33 9.87 -15.60
C GLU A 122 3.49 10.89 -15.61
N GLU A 123 4.01 11.26 -14.44
CA GLU A 123 5.20 12.12 -14.35
C GLU A 123 6.51 11.40 -14.74
N VAL A 124 6.52 10.07 -14.75
CA VAL A 124 7.64 9.26 -15.26
C VAL A 124 7.47 9.04 -16.77
N HIS A 125 6.28 8.64 -17.19
CA HIS A 125 5.94 8.37 -18.58
C HIS A 125 4.59 9.01 -18.94
N PRO A 126 4.55 10.12 -19.70
CA PRO A 126 3.29 10.72 -20.12
C PRO A 126 2.46 9.77 -21.00
N GLY A 127 1.15 9.70 -20.74
CA GLY A 127 0.22 8.76 -21.38
C GLY A 127 0.29 7.34 -20.80
N PHE A 128 0.89 7.17 -19.62
CA PHE A 128 1.19 5.85 -19.04
C PHE A 128 -0.05 4.96 -18.94
N LEU A 129 -1.18 5.44 -18.43
CA LEU A 129 -2.34 4.56 -18.21
C LEU A 129 -2.89 4.00 -19.53
N GLN A 130 -2.89 4.81 -20.60
CA GLN A 130 -3.34 4.37 -21.91
C GLN A 130 -2.35 3.38 -22.52
N ALA A 131 -1.06 3.64 -22.39
CA ALA A 131 -0.01 2.72 -22.83
C ALA A 131 -0.09 1.39 -22.08
N LEU A 132 -0.27 1.41 -20.75
CA LEU A 132 -0.40 0.24 -19.90
C LEU A 132 -1.58 -0.64 -20.31
N ARG A 133 -2.72 -0.04 -20.67
CA ARG A 133 -3.90 -0.77 -21.15
C ARG A 133 -3.72 -1.37 -22.54
N ALA A 134 -2.92 -0.72 -23.39
CA ALA A 134 -2.67 -1.20 -24.76
C ALA A 134 -1.63 -2.31 -24.81
N ASP A 135 -0.51 -2.13 -24.10
CA ASP A 135 0.62 -3.07 -24.04
C ASP A 135 1.35 -2.89 -22.70
N PRO A 136 1.00 -3.69 -21.67
CA PRO A 136 1.61 -3.57 -20.35
C PRO A 136 3.13 -3.78 -20.36
N ASP A 137 3.63 -4.71 -21.16
CA ASP A 137 5.06 -5.05 -21.21
C ASP A 137 5.86 -3.88 -21.79
N ALA A 138 5.39 -3.30 -22.90
CA ALA A 138 6.03 -2.14 -23.51
C ALA A 138 5.96 -0.90 -22.59
N ALA A 139 4.81 -0.64 -21.97
CA ALA A 139 4.62 0.51 -21.08
C ALA A 139 5.54 0.43 -19.85
N LEU A 140 5.81 -0.77 -19.35
CA LEU A 140 6.60 -1.02 -18.14
C LEU A 140 8.11 -1.17 -18.40
N ALA A 141 8.51 -1.38 -19.66
CA ALA A 141 9.91 -1.61 -20.03
C ALA A 141 10.85 -0.46 -19.63
N GLY A 142 10.36 0.79 -19.66
CA GLY A 142 11.14 1.99 -19.35
C GLY A 142 11.43 2.23 -17.87
N PHE A 143 10.64 1.63 -16.97
CA PHE A 143 10.76 1.82 -15.53
C PHE A 143 12.06 1.23 -14.98
N ARG A 144 12.62 1.84 -13.95
CA ARG A 144 13.89 1.45 -13.32
C ARG A 144 13.69 1.17 -11.84
N LYS A 145 14.74 0.66 -11.19
CA LYS A 145 14.73 0.40 -9.74
C LYS A 145 14.25 1.62 -8.91
N ALA A 146 14.60 2.84 -9.31
CA ALA A 146 14.19 4.06 -8.64
C ALA A 146 12.65 4.30 -8.66
N ASP A 147 11.94 3.71 -9.62
CA ASP A 147 10.49 3.87 -9.78
C ASP A 147 9.68 2.78 -9.05
N VAL A 148 10.35 1.78 -8.48
CA VAL A 148 9.72 0.67 -7.75
C VAL A 148 8.74 1.14 -6.67
N PRO A 149 9.05 2.14 -5.82
CA PRO A 149 8.09 2.63 -4.83
C PRO A 149 6.78 3.12 -5.47
N GLN A 150 6.87 3.84 -6.60
CA GLN A 150 5.70 4.37 -7.28
C GLN A 150 4.88 3.23 -7.92
N LEU A 151 5.53 2.26 -8.56
CA LEU A 151 4.87 1.07 -9.10
C LEU A 151 4.14 0.29 -8.00
N TYR A 152 4.84 0.00 -6.90
CA TYR A 152 4.31 -0.77 -5.78
C TYR A 152 3.10 -0.07 -5.15
N TRP A 153 3.22 1.19 -4.74
CA TRP A 153 2.14 1.87 -4.03
C TRP A 153 0.93 2.16 -4.93
N THR A 154 1.16 2.37 -6.23
CA THR A 154 0.04 2.49 -7.18
C THR A 154 -0.70 1.15 -7.31
N ALA A 155 0.03 0.05 -7.48
CA ALA A 155 -0.57 -1.27 -7.61
C ALA A 155 -1.23 -1.75 -6.31
N ALA A 156 -0.64 -1.45 -5.14
CA ALA A 156 -1.23 -1.75 -3.84
C ALA A 156 -2.57 -1.01 -3.67
N ALA A 157 -2.60 0.30 -3.95
CA ALA A 157 -3.85 1.07 -3.91
C ALA A 157 -4.91 0.51 -4.86
N TRP A 158 -4.51 0.15 -6.08
CA TRP A 158 -5.40 -0.39 -7.11
C TRP A 158 -5.97 -1.75 -6.71
N GLY A 159 -5.10 -2.67 -6.30
CA GLY A 159 -5.48 -4.00 -5.85
C GLY A 159 -6.39 -3.96 -4.63
N SER A 160 -6.11 -3.08 -3.66
CA SER A 160 -6.98 -2.89 -2.49
C SER A 160 -8.33 -2.28 -2.86
N ALA A 161 -8.39 -1.35 -3.81
CA ALA A 161 -9.65 -0.81 -4.31
C ALA A 161 -10.51 -1.89 -4.99
N ILE A 162 -9.90 -2.76 -5.80
CA ILE A 162 -10.55 -3.92 -6.43
C ILE A 162 -11.06 -4.90 -5.37
N ALA A 163 -10.21 -5.26 -4.40
CA ALA A 163 -10.52 -6.28 -3.40
C ALA A 163 -11.71 -5.89 -2.50
N LEU A 164 -11.86 -4.59 -2.23
CA LEU A 164 -12.89 -4.07 -1.33
C LEU A 164 -14.25 -3.84 -2.01
N ASP A 165 -14.29 -3.76 -3.35
CA ASP A 165 -15.51 -3.53 -4.12
C ASP A 165 -15.65 -4.56 -5.23
N LYS A 166 -16.07 -5.77 -4.85
CA LYS A 166 -16.29 -6.89 -5.78
C LYS A 166 -17.47 -6.67 -6.74
N THR A 167 -18.25 -5.61 -6.55
CA THR A 167 -19.41 -5.29 -7.41
C THR A 167 -19.05 -4.39 -8.58
N ASP A 168 -17.90 -3.72 -8.51
CA ASP A 168 -17.35 -2.87 -9.55
C ASP A 168 -16.61 -3.72 -10.59
N THR A 169 -17.37 -4.26 -11.55
CA THR A 169 -16.83 -5.15 -12.59
C THR A 169 -15.83 -4.46 -13.51
N GLU A 170 -15.99 -3.15 -13.74
CA GLU A 170 -15.06 -2.34 -14.53
C GLU A 170 -13.72 -2.21 -13.82
N LEU A 171 -13.72 -1.86 -12.53
CA LEU A 171 -12.50 -1.82 -11.73
C LEU A 171 -11.86 -3.21 -11.61
N GLY A 172 -12.68 -4.25 -11.46
CA GLY A 172 -12.21 -5.65 -11.40
C GLY A 172 -11.50 -6.11 -12.68
N ALA A 173 -11.89 -5.59 -13.85
CA ALA A 173 -11.24 -5.91 -15.13
C ALA A 173 -9.79 -5.43 -15.21
N ASP A 174 -9.40 -4.44 -14.40
CA ASP A 174 -8.04 -3.89 -14.35
C ASP A 174 -7.08 -4.74 -13.49
N LEU A 175 -7.51 -5.85 -12.88
CA LEU A 175 -6.67 -6.72 -12.04
C LEU A 175 -5.37 -7.21 -12.74
N PRO A 176 -5.36 -7.57 -14.04
CA PRO A 176 -4.13 -7.91 -14.75
C PRO A 176 -3.13 -6.74 -14.84
N LEU A 177 -3.60 -5.49 -14.85
CA LEU A 177 -2.72 -4.32 -14.85
C LEU A 177 -2.02 -4.17 -13.50
N VAL A 178 -2.72 -4.43 -12.40
CA VAL A 178 -2.15 -4.48 -11.05
C VAL A 178 -1.03 -5.52 -10.98
N GLU A 179 -1.28 -6.71 -11.52
CA GLU A 179 -0.30 -7.79 -11.60
C GLU A 179 0.93 -7.36 -12.41
N ALA A 180 0.73 -6.75 -13.58
CA ALA A 180 1.83 -6.29 -14.42
C ALA A 180 2.74 -5.28 -13.69
N LEU A 181 2.15 -4.30 -12.98
CA LEU A 181 2.90 -3.34 -12.16
C LEU A 181 3.71 -4.05 -11.06
N MET A 182 3.10 -4.97 -10.33
CA MET A 182 3.75 -5.70 -9.24
C MET A 182 4.86 -6.64 -9.74
N ARG A 183 4.64 -7.34 -10.87
CA ARG A 183 5.67 -8.19 -11.49
C ARG A 183 6.84 -7.36 -12.00
N ARG A 184 6.58 -6.19 -12.59
CA ARG A 184 7.66 -5.27 -12.99
C ARG A 184 8.44 -4.78 -11.78
N ALA A 185 7.76 -4.36 -10.72
CA ALA A 185 8.38 -3.92 -9.48
C ALA A 185 9.25 -5.02 -8.86
N LEU A 186 8.73 -6.26 -8.80
CA LEU A 186 9.45 -7.43 -8.28
C LEU A 186 10.73 -7.73 -9.08
N LYS A 187 10.66 -7.63 -10.42
CA LYS A 187 11.81 -7.85 -11.30
C LYS A 187 12.89 -6.77 -11.12
N LEU A 188 12.50 -5.54 -10.83
CA LEU A 188 13.41 -4.40 -10.67
C LEU A 188 14.07 -4.38 -9.28
N ASP A 189 13.33 -4.76 -8.23
CA ASP A 189 13.86 -4.83 -6.88
C ASP A 189 13.09 -5.86 -6.03
N GLU A 190 13.58 -7.09 -6.01
CA GLU A 190 12.97 -8.16 -5.21
C GLU A 190 12.97 -7.84 -3.71
N GLY A 191 14.00 -7.12 -3.23
CA GLY A 191 14.18 -6.78 -1.82
C GLY A 191 13.41 -5.56 -1.35
N PHE A 192 12.62 -4.92 -2.22
CA PHE A 192 11.87 -3.71 -1.88
C PHE A 192 10.99 -3.94 -0.65
N GLY A 193 11.05 -3.00 0.30
CA GLY A 193 10.27 -3.04 1.54
C GLY A 193 10.47 -4.35 2.33
N ARG A 194 11.69 -4.92 2.31
CA ARG A 194 12.01 -6.20 2.98
C ARG A 194 11.05 -7.33 2.57
N GLY A 195 10.70 -7.39 1.28
CA GLY A 195 9.80 -8.38 0.72
C GLY A 195 8.34 -7.94 0.60
N ALA A 196 8.00 -6.66 0.75
CA ALA A 196 6.62 -6.16 0.64
C ALA A 196 5.91 -6.53 -0.68
N ILE A 197 6.66 -6.63 -1.80
CA ILE A 197 6.10 -7.10 -3.08
C ILE A 197 5.77 -8.60 -3.02
N ARG A 198 6.60 -9.38 -2.31
CA ARG A 198 6.31 -10.81 -2.09
C ARG A 198 5.07 -10.96 -1.22
N ASP A 199 4.88 -10.13 -0.19
CA ASP A 199 3.67 -10.12 0.65
C ASP A 199 2.39 -9.91 -0.18
N PHE A 200 2.42 -8.96 -1.13
CA PHE A 200 1.31 -8.78 -2.07
C PHE A 200 0.97 -10.08 -2.82
N PHE A 201 1.99 -10.79 -3.33
CA PHE A 201 1.78 -12.02 -4.07
C PHE A 201 1.31 -13.20 -3.20
N ILE A 202 1.55 -13.20 -1.89
CA ILE A 202 0.94 -14.20 -0.98
C ILE A 202 -0.58 -14.10 -1.09
N VAL A 203 -1.12 -12.89 -0.90
CA VAL A 203 -2.57 -12.63 -0.94
C VAL A 203 -3.12 -12.78 -2.35
N TYR A 204 -2.39 -12.30 -3.37
CA TYR A 204 -2.82 -12.37 -4.76
C TYR A 204 -2.95 -13.80 -5.28
N GLU A 205 -1.96 -14.65 -4.98
CA GLU A 205 -1.92 -16.04 -5.44
C GLU A 205 -2.81 -16.94 -4.56
N GLY A 206 -2.81 -16.73 -3.24
CA GLY A 206 -3.56 -17.55 -2.29
C GLY A 206 -5.04 -17.18 -2.18
N GLY A 207 -5.39 -15.92 -2.40
CA GLY A 207 -6.77 -15.43 -2.29
C GLY A 207 -7.65 -15.68 -3.52
N ARG A 208 -7.09 -16.25 -4.61
CA ARG A 208 -7.82 -16.54 -5.85
C ARG A 208 -8.01 -18.04 -6.03
N PRO A 209 -9.16 -18.49 -6.55
CA PRO A 209 -9.32 -19.88 -6.94
C PRO A 209 -8.40 -20.22 -8.11
N ALA A 210 -8.02 -21.49 -8.23
CA ALA A 210 -7.17 -21.98 -9.33
C ALA A 210 -7.77 -21.68 -10.71
N SER A 211 -9.09 -21.74 -10.85
CA SER A 211 -9.82 -21.39 -12.09
C SER A 211 -9.66 -19.92 -12.48
N ALA A 212 -9.41 -19.05 -11.51
CA ALA A 212 -9.10 -17.65 -11.74
C ALA A 212 -7.59 -17.39 -11.73
N GLY A 213 -6.73 -18.41 -11.79
CA GLY A 213 -5.28 -18.26 -11.87
C GLY A 213 -4.55 -18.15 -10.54
N GLY A 214 -5.20 -18.37 -9.39
CA GLY A 214 -4.50 -18.52 -8.10
C GLY A 214 -3.67 -19.80 -8.00
N SER A 215 -2.69 -19.82 -7.10
CA SER A 215 -1.86 -21.00 -6.80
C SER A 215 -1.33 -20.93 -5.38
N ILE A 216 -1.67 -21.94 -4.59
CA ILE A 216 -1.19 -22.10 -3.23
C ILE A 216 0.32 -22.34 -3.21
N GLU A 217 0.85 -23.09 -4.18
CA GLU A 217 2.28 -23.36 -4.32
C GLU A 217 3.06 -22.05 -4.56
N ARG A 218 2.58 -21.20 -5.47
CA ARG A 218 3.19 -19.87 -5.69
C ARG A 218 3.06 -18.98 -4.46
N ALA A 219 1.90 -18.96 -3.80
CA ALA A 219 1.73 -18.22 -2.55
C ALA A 219 2.76 -18.64 -1.49
N ARG A 220 3.03 -19.95 -1.34
CA ARG A 220 4.04 -20.51 -0.42
C ARG A 220 5.47 -20.15 -0.81
N GLU A 221 5.78 -20.10 -2.10
CA GLU A 221 7.08 -19.61 -2.59
C GLU A 221 7.28 -18.13 -2.20
N HIS A 222 6.28 -17.29 -2.48
CA HIS A 222 6.32 -15.87 -2.12
C HIS A 222 6.45 -15.66 -0.61
N PHE A 223 5.70 -16.42 0.19
CA PHE A 223 5.80 -16.40 1.64
C PHE A 223 7.20 -16.76 2.14
N SER A 224 7.74 -17.90 1.69
CA SER A 224 9.09 -18.35 2.06
C SER A 224 10.13 -17.29 1.70
N ARG A 225 10.00 -16.68 0.52
CA ARG A 225 10.93 -15.64 0.07
C ARG A 225 10.80 -14.35 0.89
N SER A 226 9.59 -13.96 1.28
CA SER A 226 9.37 -12.81 2.17
C SER A 226 10.01 -13.00 3.55
N LEU A 227 9.90 -14.20 4.14
CA LEU A 227 10.57 -14.50 5.41
C LEU A 227 12.10 -14.37 5.32
N VAL A 228 12.70 -14.84 4.21
CA VAL A 228 14.14 -14.68 3.96
C VAL A 228 14.53 -13.20 3.82
N LEU A 229 13.80 -12.43 3.01
CA LEU A 229 14.09 -11.02 2.76
C LEU A 229 13.91 -10.13 4.00
N SER A 230 12.94 -10.48 4.85
CA SER A 230 12.70 -9.78 6.12
C SER A 230 13.61 -10.26 7.27
N GLY A 231 14.34 -11.37 7.08
CA GLY A 231 15.11 -12.02 8.13
C GLY A 231 14.23 -12.50 9.29
N GLY A 232 12.98 -12.86 9.01
CA GLY A 232 11.98 -13.29 10.01
C GLY A 232 11.52 -12.19 10.97
N ARG A 233 11.81 -10.91 10.70
CA ARG A 233 11.48 -9.79 11.60
C ARG A 233 10.15 -9.11 11.30
N ARG A 234 9.41 -9.56 10.27
CA ARG A 234 8.12 -8.98 9.87
C ARG A 234 6.98 -9.95 10.16
N ALA A 235 5.98 -9.48 10.91
CA ALA A 235 4.78 -10.26 11.24
C ALA A 235 3.79 -10.34 10.07
N ALA A 236 3.75 -9.31 9.20
CA ALA A 236 2.83 -9.22 8.08
C ALA A 236 2.78 -10.48 7.18
N PRO A 237 3.90 -11.05 6.66
CA PRO A 237 3.83 -12.25 5.81
C PRO A 237 3.23 -13.47 6.51
N LEU A 238 3.46 -13.64 7.82
CA LEU A 238 2.89 -14.73 8.62
C LEU A 238 1.37 -14.59 8.71
N VAL A 239 0.91 -13.37 9.04
CA VAL A 239 -0.52 -13.05 9.14
C VAL A 239 -1.21 -13.19 7.79
N SER A 240 -0.62 -12.67 6.72
CA SER A 240 -1.19 -12.75 5.38
C SER A 240 -1.28 -14.19 4.87
N PHE A 241 -0.28 -15.03 5.11
CA PHE A 241 -0.35 -16.44 4.71
C PHE A 241 -1.44 -17.17 5.50
N ALA A 242 -1.47 -17.00 6.83
CA ALA A 242 -2.47 -17.63 7.69
C ALA A 242 -3.91 -17.25 7.28
N GLU A 243 -4.19 -15.95 7.16
CA GLU A 243 -5.55 -15.47 6.89
C GLU A 243 -6.05 -15.76 5.48
N THR A 244 -5.15 -16.03 4.52
CA THR A 244 -5.53 -16.28 3.12
C THR A 244 -5.42 -17.75 2.76
N VAL A 245 -4.24 -18.34 2.92
CA VAL A 245 -3.93 -19.70 2.49
C VAL A 245 -4.45 -20.71 3.50
N ASP A 246 -4.13 -20.58 4.78
CA ASP A 246 -4.51 -21.59 5.78
C ASP A 246 -6.02 -21.61 5.99
N VAL A 247 -6.67 -20.45 6.04
CA VAL A 247 -8.15 -20.38 6.04
C VAL A 247 -8.73 -21.02 4.78
N GLY A 248 -8.19 -20.73 3.59
CA GLY A 248 -8.67 -21.31 2.33
C GLY A 248 -8.50 -22.84 2.25
N LEU A 249 -7.43 -23.37 2.85
CA LEU A 249 -7.14 -24.80 2.93
C LEU A 249 -7.82 -25.49 4.12
N GLN A 250 -8.43 -24.73 5.01
CA GLN A 250 -8.93 -25.21 6.31
C GLN A 250 -7.82 -25.84 7.19
N ASP A 251 -6.57 -25.35 7.07
CA ASP A 251 -5.44 -25.78 7.88
C ASP A 251 -5.38 -25.02 9.22
N ARG A 252 -6.23 -25.42 10.16
CA ARG A 252 -6.32 -24.79 11.48
C ARG A 252 -5.00 -24.85 12.25
N ALA A 253 -4.23 -25.92 12.09
CA ALA A 253 -3.00 -26.14 12.84
C ALA A 253 -1.89 -25.20 12.36
N ASP A 254 -1.71 -25.04 11.04
CA ASP A 254 -0.70 -24.12 10.51
C ASP A 254 -1.08 -22.66 10.77
N PHE A 255 -2.37 -22.33 10.68
CA PHE A 255 -2.91 -21.01 11.02
C PHE A 255 -2.52 -20.59 12.45
N GLU A 256 -2.82 -21.42 13.44
CA GLU A 256 -2.51 -21.13 14.84
C GLU A 256 -1.00 -20.99 15.06
N ARG A 257 -0.22 -21.91 14.48
CA ARG A 257 1.25 -21.88 14.54
C ARG A 257 1.82 -20.57 13.99
N LEU A 258 1.38 -20.15 12.80
CA LEU A 258 1.87 -18.93 12.14
C LEU A 258 1.46 -17.66 12.89
N LEU A 259 0.24 -17.58 13.42
CA LEU A 259 -0.20 -16.41 14.18
C LEU A 259 0.52 -16.29 15.52
N HIS A 260 0.78 -17.40 16.22
CA HIS A 260 1.64 -17.36 17.41
C HIS A 260 3.08 -16.98 17.08
N GLN A 261 3.62 -17.43 15.94
CA GLN A 261 4.92 -16.98 15.47
C GLN A 261 4.93 -15.46 15.20
N ALA A 262 3.86 -14.90 14.63
CA ALA A 262 3.74 -13.47 14.40
C ALA A 262 3.71 -12.66 15.72
N LEU A 263 3.02 -13.19 16.74
CA LEU A 263 2.98 -12.60 18.09
C LEU A 263 4.31 -12.68 18.84
N ALA A 264 5.17 -13.65 18.50
CA ALA A 264 6.48 -13.83 19.13
C ALA A 264 7.57 -12.91 18.55
N ILE A 265 7.31 -12.22 17.44
CA ILE A 265 8.27 -11.27 16.85
C ILE A 265 8.46 -10.08 17.79
N ASP A 266 9.72 -9.77 18.11
CA ASP A 266 10.08 -8.55 18.83
C ASP A 266 9.92 -7.33 17.91
N ALA A 267 8.87 -6.54 18.14
CA ALA A 267 8.59 -5.33 17.37
C ALA A 267 9.68 -4.25 17.53
N ASN A 268 10.55 -4.35 18.55
CA ASN A 268 11.64 -3.39 18.77
C ASN A 268 12.96 -3.79 18.10
N ALA A 269 13.07 -5.03 17.62
CA ALA A 269 14.29 -5.52 16.98
C ALA A 269 14.60 -4.82 15.64
N GLU A 270 13.59 -4.22 15.01
CA GLU A 270 13.72 -3.41 13.80
C GLU A 270 12.83 -2.17 13.92
N PRO A 271 13.35 -1.03 14.40
CA PRO A 271 12.55 0.16 14.66
C PRO A 271 11.72 0.62 13.45
N GLU A 272 12.25 0.52 12.23
CA GLU A 272 11.54 0.92 11.00
C GLU A 272 10.32 0.04 10.67
N GLU A 273 10.22 -1.15 11.27
CA GLU A 273 9.08 -2.07 11.10
C GLU A 273 8.16 -2.09 12.33
N ARG A 274 8.47 -1.32 13.38
CA ARG A 274 7.80 -1.39 14.68
C ARG A 274 6.29 -1.22 14.56
N LEU A 275 5.84 -0.10 14.00
CA LEU A 275 4.41 0.18 13.86
C LEU A 275 3.70 -0.91 13.03
N ALA A 276 4.31 -1.32 11.92
CA ALA A 276 3.75 -2.35 11.04
C ALA A 276 3.61 -3.70 11.77
N ASN A 277 4.62 -4.08 12.56
CA ASN A 277 4.58 -5.28 13.38
C ASN A 277 3.52 -5.19 14.48
N VAL A 278 3.40 -4.06 15.18
CA VAL A 278 2.36 -3.88 16.21
C VAL A 278 0.96 -4.01 15.59
N ILE A 279 0.72 -3.40 14.42
CA ILE A 279 -0.55 -3.52 13.69
C ILE A 279 -0.82 -4.97 13.26
N ALA A 280 0.16 -5.65 12.67
CA ALA A 280 0.03 -7.05 12.27
C ALA A 280 -0.22 -7.97 13.47
N GLN A 281 0.42 -7.73 14.61
CA GLN A 281 0.17 -8.46 15.85
C GLN A 281 -1.22 -8.19 16.41
N ARG A 282 -1.74 -6.96 16.33
CA ARG A 282 -3.15 -6.66 16.67
C ARG A 282 -4.09 -7.49 15.79
N ARG A 283 -3.83 -7.57 14.47
CA ARG A 283 -4.61 -8.42 13.54
C ARG A 283 -4.49 -9.91 13.86
N ALA A 284 -3.31 -10.40 14.20
CA ALA A 284 -3.09 -11.79 14.61
C ALA A 284 -3.89 -12.18 15.86
N ARG A 285 -3.91 -11.33 16.91
CA ARG A 285 -4.74 -11.58 18.12
C ARG A 285 -6.22 -11.64 17.78
N TRP A 286 -6.69 -10.74 16.92
CA TRP A 286 -8.07 -10.74 16.47
C TRP A 286 -8.42 -12.00 15.67
N LEU A 287 -7.57 -12.42 14.73
CA LEU A 287 -7.75 -13.66 13.97
C LEU A 287 -7.81 -14.90 14.87
N LEU A 288 -6.90 -15.01 15.85
CA LEU A 288 -6.91 -16.11 16.84
C LEU A 288 -8.23 -16.14 17.65
N SER A 289 -8.74 -14.97 18.05
CA SER A 289 -10.02 -14.89 18.78
C SER A 289 -11.25 -15.33 17.96
N ARG A 290 -11.09 -15.51 16.65
CA ARG A 290 -12.16 -15.87 15.70
C ARG A 290 -11.98 -17.25 15.07
N MET A 291 -11.03 -18.06 15.55
CA MET A 291 -10.72 -19.37 14.95
C MET A 291 -11.96 -20.25 14.73
N ASP A 292 -12.85 -20.34 15.71
CA ASP A 292 -14.06 -21.18 15.62
C ASP A 292 -15.06 -20.71 14.55
N ARG A 293 -14.90 -19.49 14.03
CA ARG A 293 -15.69 -18.98 12.90
C ARG A 293 -15.01 -19.15 11.55
N LEU A 294 -13.69 -19.33 11.53
CA LEU A 294 -12.88 -19.41 10.31
C LEU A 294 -12.69 -20.84 9.81
N PHE A 295 -12.80 -21.81 10.72
CA PHE A 295 -12.59 -23.23 10.43
C PHE A 295 -13.85 -24.03 10.74
N VAL A 296 -14.24 -24.89 9.80
CA VAL A 296 -15.33 -25.86 9.98
C VAL A 296 -14.76 -27.06 10.74
N GLU A 297 -15.47 -27.51 11.78
CA GLU A 297 -15.13 -28.75 12.53
C GLU A 297 -15.33 -30.02 11.68
#